data_AF-A0A2V9LD67-F1
#
_entry.id   AF-A0A2V9LD67-F1
#
_cell.length_a   1.000
_cell.length_b   1.000
_cell.length_c   1.000
_cell.angle_alpha   90.00
_cell.angle_beta   90.00
_cell.angle_gamma   90.00
#
_symmetry.space_group_name_H-M   'P 1'
#
loop_
_entity.id
_entity.type
_entity.pdbx_description
1 polymer ?
#
loop_
_entity_poly.entity_id
_entity_poly.type
_entity_poly.pdbx_seq_one_letter_code
_entity_poly.pdbx_strand_id
1 'polypeptide(L)'
;MGLLSAFRKIDRKRWFVCSTCMTESRHDELKSVFYSEGPPVLVLGRPWMKCPRCGGTNTRSFQEIKDEGSEAAIWGLERIVKKYPRRQFEVSPAETKSVN
;
A
#
# COMPACT_ATOMS: atom_id res chain seq x y z
N MET A 1 -15.43 -20.45 9.01
CA MET A 1 -14.09 -19.84 8.84
C MET A 1 -14.24 -18.33 8.95
N GLY A 2 -13.83 -17.58 9.96
CA GLY A 2 -13.14 -17.80 11.22
C GLY A 2 -12.82 -16.38 11.71
N LEU A 3 -13.53 -15.88 12.72
CA LEU A 3 -13.44 -14.50 13.27
C LEU A 3 -12.06 -14.13 13.84
N LEU A 4 -11.06 -15.01 13.72
CA LEU A 4 -9.70 -14.85 14.25
C LEU A 4 -8.81 -13.92 13.41
N SER A 5 -9.22 -13.53 12.20
CA SER A 5 -8.44 -12.59 11.36
C SER A 5 -8.67 -11.11 11.71
N ALA A 6 -9.73 -10.77 12.45
CA ALA A 6 -10.09 -9.38 12.75
C ALA A 6 -9.18 -8.69 13.79
N PHE A 7 -8.45 -9.48 14.60
CA PHE A 7 -7.61 -8.99 15.70
C PHE A 7 -6.11 -9.04 15.42
N ARG A 8 -5.66 -9.42 14.22
CA ARG A 8 -4.24 -9.27 13.87
C ARG A 8 -3.89 -7.79 13.80
N LYS A 9 -3.00 -7.34 14.69
CA LYS A 9 -2.40 -6.00 14.63
C LYS A 9 -1.78 -5.84 13.23
N ILE A 10 -2.29 -4.86 12.49
CA ILE A 10 -1.73 -4.49 11.18
C ILE A 10 -0.43 -3.74 11.46
N ASP A 11 0.66 -4.16 10.82
CA ASP A 11 1.92 -3.43 10.88
C ASP A 11 1.87 -2.23 9.93
N ARG A 12 1.36 -1.08 10.40
CA ARG A 12 1.06 0.11 9.59
C ARG A 12 2.26 0.67 8.80
N LYS A 13 3.49 0.33 9.20
CA LYS A 13 4.72 0.73 8.51
C LYS A 13 4.99 -0.06 7.23
N ARG A 14 4.37 -1.23 7.06
CA ARG A 14 4.52 -2.13 5.91
C ARG A 14 3.35 -2.08 4.94
N TRP A 15 2.28 -1.37 5.30
CA TRP A 15 1.11 -1.16 4.45
C TRP A 15 1.18 0.23 3.84
N PHE A 16 1.08 0.28 2.53
CA PHE A 16 1.22 1.50 1.75
C PHE A 16 0.02 1.68 0.83
N VAL A 17 -0.32 2.93 0.55
CA VAL A 17 -1.27 3.31 -0.50
C VAL A 17 -0.51 4.10 -1.57
N CYS A 18 -0.76 3.79 -2.84
CA CYS A 18 -0.25 4.58 -3.95
C CYS A 18 -1.31 5.54 -4.46
N SER A 19 -1.06 6.84 -4.39
CA SER A 19 -1.97 7.88 -4.87
C SER A 19 -2.18 7.79 -6.38
N THR A 20 -1.13 7.47 -7.14
CA THR A 20 -1.24 7.28 -8.60
C THR A 20 -2.19 6.14 -8.93
N CYS A 21 -2.00 4.96 -8.33
CA CYS A 21 -2.90 3.84 -8.55
C CYS A 21 -4.33 4.14 -8.08
N MET A 22 -4.48 4.92 -7.00
CA MET A 22 -5.81 5.36 -6.52
C MET A 22 -6.52 6.22 -7.56
N THR A 23 -5.83 7.15 -8.21
CA THR A 23 -6.42 7.98 -9.27
C THR A 23 -6.73 7.15 -10.52
N GLU A 24 -5.79 6.32 -10.98
CA GLU A 24 -5.96 5.49 -12.18
C GLU A 24 -7.06 4.43 -12.02
N SER A 25 -7.24 3.90 -10.81
CA SER A 25 -8.22 2.88 -10.50
C SER A 25 -9.62 3.42 -10.19
N ARG A 26 -9.84 4.75 -10.32
CA ARG A 26 -11.08 5.45 -9.91
C ARG A 26 -11.39 5.25 -8.41
N HIS A 27 -10.38 5.43 -7.57
CA HIS A 27 -10.43 5.29 -6.12
C HIS A 27 -10.70 3.86 -5.62
N ASP A 28 -10.33 2.85 -6.39
CA ASP A 28 -10.35 1.45 -5.96
C ASP A 28 -9.17 1.17 -5.02
N GLU A 29 -9.50 1.02 -3.74
CA GLU A 29 -8.59 0.77 -2.62
C GLU A 29 -7.82 -0.55 -2.75
N LEU A 30 -8.42 -1.58 -3.36
CA LEU A 30 -7.75 -2.87 -3.55
C LEU A 30 -6.60 -2.77 -4.55
N LYS A 31 -6.76 -1.91 -5.55
CA LYS A 31 -5.77 -1.66 -6.60
C LYS A 31 -4.76 -0.59 -6.22
N SER A 32 -4.99 0.18 -5.16
CA SER A 32 -4.08 1.22 -4.70
C SER A 32 -3.27 0.85 -3.46
N VAL A 33 -3.78 -0.03 -2.60
CA VAL A 33 -3.08 -0.51 -1.40
C VAL A 33 -2.16 -1.68 -1.74
N PHE A 34 -0.95 -1.69 -1.17
CA PHE A 34 -0.01 -2.80 -1.29
C PHE A 34 0.76 -3.01 0.02
N TYR A 35 1.25 -4.23 0.20
CA TYR A 35 2.11 -4.61 1.29
C TYR A 35 3.56 -4.68 0.78
N SER A 36 4.50 -4.08 1.52
CA SER A 36 5.92 -4.13 1.18
C SER A 36 6.78 -4.22 2.44
N GLU A 37 7.73 -5.15 2.42
CA GLU A 37 8.79 -5.29 3.43
C GLU A 37 10.15 -4.76 2.92
N GLY A 38 10.18 -4.28 1.67
CA GLY A 38 11.41 -3.83 1.02
C GLY A 38 11.97 -2.56 1.65
N PRO A 39 13.29 -2.32 1.52
CA PRO A 39 13.87 -1.04 1.92
C PRO A 39 13.32 0.08 1.02
N PRO A 40 13.06 1.28 1.57
CA PRO A 40 12.72 2.43 0.75
C PRO A 40 13.89 2.75 -0.20
N VAL A 41 13.55 3.21 -1.40
CA VAL A 41 14.54 3.65 -2.40
C VAL A 41 14.88 5.11 -2.15
N LEU A 42 16.17 5.46 -2.32
CA LEU A 42 16.60 6.85 -2.25
C LEU A 42 16.28 7.54 -3.58
N VAL A 43 15.36 8.49 -3.55
CA VAL A 43 15.05 9.37 -4.69
C VAL A 43 15.37 10.79 -4.26
N LEU A 44 16.35 11.40 -4.93
CA LEU A 44 16.86 12.74 -4.60
C LEU A 44 17.28 12.87 -3.12
N GLY A 45 17.89 11.83 -2.56
CA GLY A 45 18.37 11.81 -1.16
C GLY A 45 17.28 11.64 -0.10
N ARG A 46 16.01 11.45 -0.49
CA ARG A 46 14.92 11.13 0.44
C ARG A 46 14.48 9.67 0.27
N PRO A 47 14.16 8.96 1.37
CA PRO A 47 13.64 7.60 1.30
C PRO A 47 12.19 7.62 0.82
N TRP A 48 11.89 6.90 -0.26
CA TRP A 48 10.54 6.73 -0.79
C TRP A 48 10.23 5.25 -0.96
N MET A 49 9.00 4.84 -0.66
CA MET A 49 8.54 3.52 -1.07
C MET A 49 8.06 3.58 -2.52
N LYS A 50 8.59 2.72 -3.38
CA LYS A 50 8.17 2.61 -4.78
C LYS A 50 6.96 1.70 -4.87
N CYS A 51 5.92 2.13 -5.58
CA CYS A 51 4.77 1.27 -5.84
C CYS A 51 5.19 0.11 -6.77
N PRO A 52 4.98 -1.16 -6.39
CA PRO A 52 5.30 -2.31 -7.24
C PRO A 52 4.41 -2.40 -8.50
N ARG A 53 3.23 -1.76 -8.49
CA ARG A 53 2.28 -1.79 -9.61
C ARG A 53 2.66 -0.84 -10.74
N CYS A 54 2.74 0.46 -10.43
CA CYS A 54 3.00 1.50 -11.43
C CYS A 54 4.44 2.02 -11.43
N GLY A 55 5.27 1.63 -10.46
CA GLY A 55 6.62 2.15 -10.30
C GLY A 55 6.70 3.60 -9.78
N GLY A 56 5.57 4.23 -9.45
CA GLY A 56 5.55 5.58 -8.90
C GLY A 56 6.10 5.67 -7.48
N THR A 57 6.57 6.85 -7.09
CA THR A 57 7.07 7.15 -5.74
C THR A 57 6.04 7.84 -4.86
N ASN A 58 4.88 8.23 -5.42
CA ASN A 58 3.76 8.81 -4.70
C ASN A 58 3.02 7.73 -3.89
N THR A 59 3.69 7.19 -2.90
CA THR A 59 3.12 6.22 -1.96
C THR A 59 3.28 6.73 -0.53
N ARG A 60 2.32 6.39 0.32
CA ARG A 60 2.33 6.73 1.75
C ARG A 60 2.05 5.48 2.55
N SER A 61 2.78 5.29 3.65
CA SER A 61 2.48 4.25 4.61
C SER A 61 1.22 4.59 5.41
N PHE A 62 0.54 3.58 5.95
CA PHE A 62 -0.60 3.80 6.84
C PHE A 62 -0.17 4.52 8.13
N GLN A 63 1.09 4.36 8.52
CA GLN A 63 1.68 5.10 9.62
C GLN A 63 1.76 6.60 9.30
N GLU A 64 2.28 6.98 8.13
CA GLU A 64 2.34 8.39 7.72
C GLU A 64 0.96 9.04 7.66
N ILE A 65 -0.04 8.36 7.10
CA ILE A 65 -1.42 8.86 7.05
C ILE A 65 -1.96 9.09 8.47
N LYS A 66 -1.54 8.25 9.43
CA LYS A 66 -1.92 8.38 10.86
C LYS A 66 -1.29 9.61 11.47
N ASP A 67 -0.01 9.80 11.22
CA ASP A 67 0.76 10.92 11.76
C ASP A 67 0.29 12.25 11.14
N GLU A 68 -0.25 12.23 9.92
CA GLU A 68 -0.92 13.38 9.27
C GLU A 68 -2.34 13.66 9.80
N GLY A 69 -2.89 12.84 10.70
CA GLY A 69 -4.21 13.07 11.31
C GLY A 69 -5.41 12.62 10.46
N SER A 70 -5.19 11.85 9.40
CA SER A 70 -6.26 11.35 8.51
C SER A 70 -6.87 10.04 9.02
N GLU A 71 -7.41 10.04 10.24
CA GLU A 71 -7.89 8.83 10.91
C GLU A 71 -9.02 8.10 10.16
N ALA A 72 -9.96 8.85 9.57
CA ALA A 72 -11.08 8.27 8.82
C ALA A 72 -10.61 7.50 7.57
N ALA A 73 -9.62 8.04 6.85
CA ALA A 73 -9.05 7.39 5.67
C ALA A 73 -8.35 6.08 6.05
N ILE A 74 -7.56 6.10 7.13
CA ILE A 74 -6.87 4.91 7.63
C ILE A 74 -7.85 3.84 8.06
N TRP A 75 -8.92 4.22 8.75
CA TRP A 75 -9.91 3.26 9.21
C TRP A 75 -10.56 2.50 8.04
N GLY A 76 -10.85 3.19 6.93
CA GLY A 76 -11.30 2.58 5.68
C GLY A 76 -10.28 1.59 5.11
N LEU A 77 -9.03 2.03 4.96
CA LEU A 77 -7.95 1.20 4.41
C LEU A 77 -7.64 -0.02 5.29
N GLU A 78 -7.59 0.15 6.62
CA GLU A 78 -7.37 -0.93 7.60
C GLU A 78 -8.48 -1.98 7.55
N ARG A 79 -9.74 -1.55 7.32
CA ARG A 79 -10.88 -2.46 7.19
C ARG A 79 -10.74 -3.34 5.95
N ILE A 80 -10.24 -2.79 4.85
CA ILE A 80 -10.06 -3.51 3.59
C ILE A 80 -8.94 -4.54 3.70
N VAL A 81 -7.78 -4.16 4.22
CA VAL A 81 -6.66 -5.10 4.38
C VAL A 81 -6.93 -6.20 5.40
N LYS A 82 -7.85 -5.97 6.35
CA LYS A 82 -8.37 -7.02 7.26
C LYS A 82 -9.40 -7.94 6.60
N LYS A 83 -10.15 -7.43 5.63
CA LYS A 83 -11.21 -8.18 4.94
C LYS A 83 -10.65 -9.19 3.94
N TYR A 84 -9.53 -8.86 3.30
CA TYR A 84 -8.93 -9.67 2.23
C TYR A 84 -7.61 -10.32 2.66
N PRO A 85 -7.24 -11.48 2.07
CA PRO A 85 -5.97 -12.13 2.40
C PRO A 85 -4.78 -11.28 1.93
N ARG A 86 -3.69 -11.25 2.73
CA ARG A 86 -2.46 -10.48 2.45
C ARG A 86 -1.93 -10.67 1.02
N ARG A 87 -2.02 -11.88 0.49
CA ARG A 87 -1.58 -12.25 -0.87
C ARG A 87 -2.18 -11.39 -1.99
N GLN A 88 -3.33 -10.75 -1.78
CA GLN A 88 -3.89 -9.80 -2.77
C GLN A 88 -3.14 -8.47 -2.83
N PHE A 89 -2.42 -8.12 -1.76
CA PHE A 89 -1.69 -6.87 -1.61
C PHE A 89 -0.18 -7.05 -1.74
N GLU A 90 0.31 -8.30 -1.69
CA GLU A 90 1.68 -8.67 -2.04
C GLU A 90 1.80 -8.67 -3.56
N VAL A 91 2.11 -7.50 -4.13
CA VAL A 91 2.26 -7.34 -5.57
C VAL A 91 3.71 -7.57 -5.94
N SER A 92 3.96 -8.52 -6.83
CA SER A 92 5.24 -8.62 -7.51
C SER A 92 5.50 -7.32 -8.28
N PRO A 93 6.74 -6.79 -8.28
CA PRO A 93 7.06 -5.68 -9.16
C PRO A 93 6.64 -6.09 -10.57
N ALA A 94 5.80 -5.27 -11.22
CA ALA A 94 5.50 -5.50 -12.62
C ALA A 94 6.86 -5.52 -13.33
N GLU A 95 7.32 -6.70 -13.73
CA GLU A 95 8.50 -6.84 -14.58
C GLU A 95 8.24 -5.90 -15.74
N THR A 96 9.04 -4.83 -15.79
CA THR A 96 9.08 -3.94 -16.93
C THR A 96 9.30 -4.85 -18.12
N LYS A 97 8.22 -5.13 -18.86
CA LYS A 97 8.34 -5.65 -20.21
C LYS A 97 9.08 -4.55 -20.96
N SER A 98 10.40 -4.64 -21.01
CA SER A 98 11.23 -3.91 -21.97
C SER A 98 10.65 -4.27 -23.33
N VAL A 99 9.83 -3.37 -23.86
CA VAL A 99 9.47 -3.39 -25.27
C VAL A 99 10.73 -2.93 -25.98
N ASN A 100 11.37 -3.90 -26.64
CA ASN A 100 12.50 -3.71 -27.53
C ASN A 100 12.03 -3.03 -28.82
#